data_AF-A0ABD5UGS6-F1
#
_entry.id   AF-A0ABD5UGS6-F1
#
_cell.length_a   1.000
_cell.length_b   1.000
_cell.length_c   1.000
_cell.angle_alpha   90.00
_cell.angle_beta   90.00
_cell.angle_gamma   90.00
#
_symmetry.space_group_name_H-M   'P 1'
#
loop_
_entity.id
_entity.type
_entity.pdbx_description
1 polymer ?
#
loop_
_entity_poly.entity_id
_entity_poly.type
_entity_poly.pdbx_seq_one_letter_code
_entity_poly.pdbx_strand_id
1 'polypeptide(L)'
;MPSSFIHDKPLQVLKLTAVMGGLAFAFASFIGVLPGQELYSLLYLAFSPMILAVVVGAEALLAGYKLTRADDPTARLTGRRRYTAIRAIEVVVTVVAPGIFYVLIVQIGGEAAGPGAIGLLFIGIALGLLAYGAVVLRTLVEYYYYHKGSSSLRTGERGGNVTE
;
A
#
# COMPACT_ATOMS: atom_id res chain seq x y z
N MET A 1 -23.81 -16.01 -3.53
CA MET A 1 -23.40 -15.17 -2.39
C MET A 1 -22.37 -14.18 -2.90
N PRO A 2 -22.44 -12.87 -2.60
CA PRO A 2 -21.34 -11.98 -2.94
C PRO A 2 -20.09 -12.54 -2.26
N SER A 3 -19.05 -12.84 -3.03
CA SER A 3 -17.76 -13.26 -2.47
C SER A 3 -17.26 -12.18 -1.51
N SER A 4 -16.59 -12.58 -0.44
CA SER A 4 -15.97 -11.60 0.45
C SER A 4 -14.76 -10.99 -0.27
N PHE A 5 -14.58 -9.67 -0.15
CA PHE A 5 -13.39 -8.96 -0.65
C PHE A 5 -12.08 -9.63 -0.20
N ILE A 6 -12.11 -10.23 1.00
CA ILE A 6 -10.99 -10.99 1.57
C ILE A 6 -10.61 -12.19 0.70
N HIS A 7 -11.61 -12.86 0.13
CA HIS A 7 -11.41 -14.06 -0.67
C HIS A 7 -10.96 -13.72 -2.10
N ASP A 8 -11.41 -12.59 -2.64
CA ASP A 8 -11.10 -12.15 -4.01
C ASP A 8 -9.78 -11.37 -4.11
N LYS A 9 -9.33 -10.75 -3.01
CA LYS A 9 -8.16 -9.87 -2.96
C LYS A 9 -7.24 -10.18 -1.76
N PRO A 10 -6.76 -11.43 -1.60
CA PRO A 10 -6.01 -11.85 -0.41
C PRO A 10 -4.70 -11.06 -0.20
N LEU A 11 -4.01 -10.67 -1.29
CA LEU A 11 -2.76 -9.91 -1.18
C LEU A 11 -2.98 -8.48 -0.67
N GLN A 12 -4.12 -7.88 -1.02
CA GLN A 12 -4.44 -6.52 -0.58
C GLN A 12 -4.84 -6.50 0.90
N VAL A 13 -5.56 -7.54 1.35
CA VAL A 13 -5.81 -7.76 2.78
C VAL A 13 -4.49 -7.97 3.51
N LEU A 14 -3.59 -8.81 2.99
CA LEU A 14 -2.29 -9.03 3.63
C LEU A 14 -1.48 -7.74 3.76
N LYS A 15 -1.41 -6.92 2.70
CA LYS A 15 -0.76 -5.60 2.75
C LYS A 15 -1.40 -4.68 3.78
N LEU A 16 -2.74 -4.63 3.83
CA LEU A 16 -3.45 -3.82 4.80
C LEU A 16 -3.21 -4.30 6.23
N THR A 17 -3.27 -5.61 6.48
CA THR A 17 -2.97 -6.22 7.78
C THR A 17 -1.54 -5.92 8.21
N ALA A 18 -0.57 -6.00 7.29
CA ALA A 18 0.82 -5.65 7.58
C ALA A 18 0.99 -4.16 7.93
N VAL A 19 0.34 -3.26 7.17
CA VAL A 19 0.35 -1.82 7.46
C VAL A 19 -0.31 -1.51 8.80
N MET A 20 -1.51 -2.06 9.05
CA MET A 20 -2.24 -1.85 10.29
C MET A 20 -1.50 -2.44 11.50
N GLY A 21 -0.89 -3.62 11.35
CA GLY A 21 -0.07 -4.24 12.39
C GLY A 21 1.17 -3.40 12.70
N GLY A 22 1.87 -2.89 11.67
CA GLY A 22 3.02 -2.01 11.84
C GLY A 22 2.66 -0.69 12.52
N LEU A 23 1.56 -0.05 12.11
CA LEU A 23 1.06 1.19 12.73
C LEU A 23 0.60 0.97 14.17
N ALA A 24 -0.13 -0.12 14.44
CA ALA A 24 -0.58 -0.45 15.80
C ALA A 24 0.60 -0.75 16.73
N PHE A 25 1.61 -1.46 16.24
CA PHE A 25 2.84 -1.73 16.99
C PHE A 25 3.58 -0.42 17.31
N ALA A 26 3.80 0.43 16.31
CA ALA A 26 4.45 1.73 16.51
C ALA A 26 3.66 2.64 17.46
N PHE A 27 2.32 2.67 17.34
CA PHE A 27 1.47 3.45 18.23
C PHE A 27 1.53 2.93 19.67
N ALA A 28 1.42 1.61 19.87
CA ALA A 28 1.52 0.98 21.19
C ALA A 28 2.88 1.25 21.87
N SER A 29 3.97 1.22 21.10
CA SER A 29 5.28 1.60 21.61
C SER A 29 5.37 3.09 21.94
N PHE A 30 4.82 3.98 21.11
CA PHE A 30 4.83 5.42 21.36
C PHE A 30 4.10 5.83 22.64
N ILE A 31 2.97 5.17 22.97
CA ILE A 31 2.23 5.44 24.21
C ILE A 31 2.80 4.72 25.44
N GLY A 32 3.99 4.11 25.33
CA GLY A 32 4.68 3.48 26.45
C GLY A 32 4.08 2.16 26.94
N VAL A 33 3.19 1.54 26.15
CA VAL A 33 2.56 0.25 26.52
C VAL A 33 3.55 -0.91 26.40
N LEU A 34 4.59 -0.78 25.57
CA LEU A 34 5.65 -1.78 25.40
C LEU A 34 6.93 -1.36 26.13
N PRO A 35 7.37 -2.07 27.19
CA PRO A 35 8.51 -1.65 28.01
C PRO A 35 9.83 -1.74 27.23
N GLY A 36 10.59 -0.63 27.21
CA GLY A 36 11.98 -0.59 26.70
C GLY A 36 12.15 -0.74 25.18
N GLN A 37 11.08 -0.70 24.39
CA GLN A 37 11.10 -1.00 22.95
C GLN A 37 10.94 0.22 22.03
N GLU A 38 10.91 1.44 22.56
CA GLU A 38 10.63 2.64 21.76
C GLU A 38 11.56 2.78 20.55
N LEU A 39 12.87 2.59 20.72
CA LEU A 39 13.83 2.69 19.62
C LEU A 39 13.63 1.59 18.56
N TYR A 40 13.37 0.35 18.98
CA TYR A 40 13.14 -0.78 18.07
C TYR A 40 11.86 -0.60 17.25
N SER A 41 10.82 -0.05 17.86
CA SER A 41 9.55 0.23 17.19
C SER A 41 9.68 1.31 16.10
N LEU A 42 10.44 2.36 16.39
CA LEU A 42 10.74 3.43 15.45
C LEU A 42 11.63 2.94 14.30
N LEU A 43 12.60 2.05 14.61
CA LEU A 43 13.40 1.38 13.59
C LEU A 43 12.52 0.51 12.68
N TYR A 44 11.63 -0.29 13.26
CA TYR A 44 10.71 -1.12 12.51
C TYR A 44 9.82 -0.28 11.59
N LEU A 45 9.33 0.86 12.09
CA LEU A 45 8.52 1.81 11.33
C LEU A 45 9.30 2.45 10.17
N ALA A 46 10.57 2.78 10.37
CA ALA A 46 11.42 3.37 9.34
C ALA A 46 11.83 2.38 8.24
N PHE A 47 12.03 1.11 8.57
CA PHE A 47 12.57 0.11 7.62
C PHE A 47 11.52 -0.82 6.99
N SER A 48 10.41 -1.11 7.67
CA SER A 48 9.34 -1.96 7.09
C SER A 48 8.71 -1.45 5.78
N PRO A 49 8.71 -0.14 5.44
CA PRO A 49 8.33 0.32 4.11
C PRO A 49 9.16 -0.29 2.97
N MET A 50 10.41 -0.73 3.22
CA MET A 50 11.19 -1.45 2.20
C MET A 50 10.56 -2.79 1.81
N ILE A 51 10.00 -3.52 2.79
CA ILE A 51 9.31 -4.78 2.53
C ILE A 51 8.07 -4.50 1.67
N LEU A 52 7.31 -3.44 2.01
CA LEU A 52 6.17 -3.01 1.19
C LEU A 52 6.59 -2.62 -0.22
N ALA A 53 7.73 -1.94 -0.41
CA ALA A 53 8.24 -1.59 -1.72
C ALA A 53 8.44 -2.82 -2.61
N VAL A 54 9.02 -3.89 -2.05
CA VAL A 54 9.22 -5.16 -2.76
C VAL A 54 7.88 -5.80 -3.13
N VAL A 55 6.93 -5.87 -2.19
CA VAL A 55 5.61 -6.47 -2.42
C VAL A 55 4.83 -5.69 -3.48
N VAL A 56 4.78 -4.35 -3.37
CA VAL A 56 4.09 -3.48 -4.31
C VAL A 56 4.77 -3.51 -5.68
N GLY A 57 6.10 -3.52 -5.73
CA GLY A 57 6.86 -3.67 -6.96
C GLY A 57 6.57 -5.00 -7.67
N ALA A 58 6.58 -6.12 -6.94
CA ALA A 58 6.25 -7.43 -7.48
C ALA A 58 4.82 -7.48 -8.03
N GLU A 59 3.84 -6.92 -7.32
CA GLU A 59 2.47 -6.82 -7.83
C GLU A 59 2.36 -5.97 -9.09
N ALA A 60 3.08 -4.84 -9.15
CA ALA A 60 3.10 -3.95 -10.29
C ALA A 60 3.66 -4.66 -11.52
N LEU A 61 4.76 -5.41 -11.36
CA LEU A 61 5.36 -6.23 -12.41
C LEU A 61 4.39 -7.33 -12.88
N LEU A 62 3.77 -8.07 -11.96
CA LEU A 62 2.80 -9.11 -12.30
C LEU A 62 1.61 -8.56 -13.08
N ALA A 63 1.11 -7.38 -12.70
CA ALA A 63 0.01 -6.78 -13.44
C ALA A 63 0.45 -6.15 -14.76
N GLY A 64 1.64 -5.57 -14.82
CA GLY A 64 2.24 -5.13 -16.09
C GLY A 64 2.37 -6.30 -17.06
N TYR A 65 2.90 -7.43 -16.59
CA TYR A 65 3.02 -8.67 -17.37
C TYR A 65 1.66 -9.22 -17.83
N LYS A 66 0.64 -9.21 -16.97
CA LYS A 66 -0.72 -9.61 -17.38
C LYS A 66 -1.35 -8.64 -18.37
N LEU A 67 -1.01 -7.36 -18.30
CA LEU A 67 -1.50 -6.33 -19.20
C LEU A 67 -0.87 -6.45 -20.59
N THR A 68 0.43 -6.71 -20.68
CA THR A 68 1.12 -6.92 -21.97
C THR A 68 0.65 -8.19 -22.69
N ARG A 69 0.05 -9.14 -21.96
CA ARG A 69 -0.56 -10.36 -22.49
C ARG A 69 -2.05 -10.24 -22.82
N ALA A 70 -2.67 -9.08 -22.59
CA ALA A 70 -4.09 -8.87 -22.86
C ALA A 70 -4.32 -8.49 -24.33
N ASP A 71 -5.43 -8.97 -24.91
CA ASP A 71 -5.75 -8.75 -26.33
C ASP A 71 -5.96 -7.26 -26.68
N ASP A 72 -6.43 -6.44 -25.73
CA ASP A 72 -6.53 -4.98 -25.90
C ASP A 72 -6.11 -4.22 -24.61
N PRO A 73 -4.81 -3.91 -24.47
CA PRO A 73 -4.27 -3.27 -23.27
C PRO A 73 -4.71 -1.80 -23.15
N THR A 74 -4.90 -1.11 -24.28
CA THR A 74 -5.26 0.30 -24.36
C THR A 74 -6.69 0.54 -23.87
N ALA A 75 -7.64 -0.29 -24.29
CA ALA A 75 -9.04 -0.21 -23.83
C ALA A 75 -9.18 -0.48 -22.32
N ARG A 76 -8.37 -1.39 -21.76
CA ARG A 76 -8.35 -1.67 -20.31
C ARG A 76 -7.78 -0.52 -19.49
N LEU A 77 -6.75 0.16 -20.02
CA LEU A 77 -6.13 1.32 -19.35
C LEU A 77 -7.06 2.53 -19.33
N THR A 78 -7.74 2.82 -20.44
CA THR A 78 -8.66 3.97 -20.56
C THR A 78 -9.96 3.74 -19.80
N GLY A 79 -10.49 2.51 -19.78
CA GLY A 79 -11.70 2.16 -19.02
C GLY A 79 -11.55 2.26 -17.50
N ARG A 80 -10.33 2.28 -16.96
CA ARG A 80 -10.04 2.36 -15.51
C ARG A 80 -8.98 3.40 -15.16
N ARG A 81 -8.95 4.53 -15.89
CA ARG A 81 -7.89 5.57 -15.79
C ARG A 81 -7.58 6.03 -14.36
N ARG A 82 -8.61 6.27 -13.53
CA ARG A 82 -8.43 6.67 -12.11
C ARG A 82 -7.77 5.59 -11.26
N TYR A 83 -8.17 4.33 -11.45
CA TYR A 83 -7.60 3.18 -10.74
C TYR A 83 -6.13 2.96 -11.13
N THR A 84 -5.81 3.08 -12.42
CA THR A 84 -4.43 2.99 -12.93
C THR A 84 -3.55 4.11 -12.38
N ALA A 85 -4.06 5.35 -12.32
CA ALA A 85 -3.31 6.49 -11.77
C ALA A 85 -2.97 6.28 -10.28
N ILE A 86 -3.94 5.85 -9.47
CA ILE A 86 -3.74 5.61 -8.04
C ILE A 86 -2.76 4.46 -7.81
N ARG A 87 -2.80 3.43 -8.66
CA ARG A 87 -1.81 2.35 -8.63
C ARG A 87 -0.41 2.84 -8.99
N ALA A 88 -0.28 3.69 -10.01
CA ALA A 88 1.02 4.27 -10.35
C ALA A 88 1.57 5.10 -9.19
N ILE A 89 0.72 5.89 -8.53
CA ILE A 89 1.09 6.65 -7.33
C ILE A 89 1.54 5.72 -6.21
N GLU A 90 0.78 4.64 -5.91
CA GLU A 90 1.17 3.63 -4.92
C GLU A 90 2.58 3.10 -5.21
N VAL A 91 2.84 2.67 -6.43
CA VAL A 91 4.16 2.13 -6.84
C VAL A 91 5.26 3.18 -6.72
N VAL A 92 5.04 4.38 -7.25
CA VAL A 92 6.03 5.46 -7.22
C VAL A 92 6.35 5.82 -5.77
N VAL A 93 5.35 6.07 -4.94
CA VAL A 93 5.56 6.48 -3.53
C VAL A 93 6.21 5.36 -2.73
N THR A 94 5.74 4.12 -2.87
CA THR A 94 6.26 2.97 -2.10
C THR A 94 7.66 2.55 -2.51
N VAL A 95 8.13 2.88 -3.73
CA VAL A 95 9.51 2.62 -4.16
C VAL A 95 10.42 3.83 -3.88
N VAL A 96 9.97 5.03 -4.24
CA VAL A 96 10.79 6.25 -4.13
C VAL A 96 11.02 6.63 -2.67
N ALA A 97 10.02 6.53 -1.79
CA ALA A 97 10.18 6.93 -0.39
C ALA A 97 11.26 6.11 0.35
N PRO A 98 11.22 4.77 0.38
CA PRO A 98 12.32 3.98 0.95
C PRO A 98 13.63 4.10 0.16
N GLY A 99 13.58 4.34 -1.16
CA GLY A 99 14.77 4.62 -1.96
C GLY A 99 15.50 5.91 -1.52
N ILE A 100 14.76 7.00 -1.32
CA ILE A 100 15.30 8.26 -0.76
C ILE A 100 15.90 8.00 0.62
N PHE A 101 15.19 7.27 1.48
CA PHE A 101 15.69 6.96 2.82
C PHE A 101 17.00 6.16 2.78
N TYR A 102 17.10 5.16 1.90
CA TYR A 102 18.33 4.40 1.70
C TYR A 102 19.49 5.28 1.21
N VAL A 103 19.24 6.14 0.21
CA VAL A 103 20.26 7.07 -0.31
C VAL A 103 20.75 8.00 0.80
N LEU A 104 19.85 8.52 1.64
CA LEU A 104 20.23 9.35 2.79
C LEU A 104 21.10 8.56 3.78
N ILE A 105 20.73 7.34 4.16
CA ILE A 105 21.56 6.52 5.04
C ILE A 105 22.95 6.29 4.45
N VAL A 106 23.05 5.99 3.15
CA VAL A 106 24.34 5.73 2.48
C VAL A 106 25.20 6.99 2.41
N GLN A 107 24.62 8.15 2.09
CA GLN A 107 25.38 9.38 1.88
C GLN A 107 25.82 10.06 3.17
N ILE A 108 24.96 10.11 4.18
CA ILE A 108 25.19 10.91 5.39
C ILE A 108 25.18 10.08 6.68
N GLY A 109 24.85 8.78 6.62
CA GLY A 109 24.74 7.94 7.81
C GLY A 109 26.05 7.72 8.55
N GLY A 110 27.19 7.71 7.85
CA GLY A 110 28.52 7.60 8.46
C GLY A 110 28.96 8.88 9.20
N GLU A 111 28.49 10.03 8.76
CA GLU A 111 28.82 11.34 9.33
C GLU A 111 27.81 11.78 10.40
N ALA A 112 26.59 11.23 10.36
CA ALA A 112 25.47 11.60 11.23
C ALA A 112 25.47 10.91 12.61
N ALA A 113 26.62 10.49 13.15
CA ALA A 113 26.66 9.86 14.46
C ALA A 113 26.09 10.79 15.57
N GLY A 114 25.23 10.26 16.45
CA GLY A 114 24.60 11.02 17.53
C GLY A 114 23.30 11.73 17.08
N PRO A 115 23.10 13.03 17.36
CA PRO A 115 21.83 13.74 17.08
C PRO A 115 21.39 13.72 15.60
N GLY A 116 22.34 13.65 14.67
CA GLY A 116 22.05 13.56 13.23
C GLY A 116 21.32 12.28 12.84
N ALA A 117 21.66 11.14 13.46
CA ALA A 117 21.04 9.85 13.22
C ALA A 117 19.57 9.84 13.66
N ILE A 118 19.25 10.56 14.73
CA ILE A 118 17.86 10.74 15.21
C ILE A 118 17.05 11.52 14.17
N GLY A 119 17.61 12.60 13.61
CA GLY A 119 16.97 13.36 12.53
C GLY A 119 16.71 12.52 11.27
N LEU A 120 17.70 11.73 10.85
CA LEU A 120 17.54 10.74 9.76
C LEU A 120 16.41 9.76 10.04
N LEU A 121 16.30 9.28 11.28
CA LEU A 121 15.28 8.33 11.68
C LEU A 121 13.86 8.93 11.58
N PHE A 122 13.68 10.20 11.97
CA PHE A 122 12.41 10.92 11.75
C PHE A 122 12.06 11.10 10.27
N ILE A 123 13.05 11.39 9.42
CA ILE A 123 12.85 11.44 7.96
C ILE A 123 12.39 10.07 7.44
N GLY A 124 13.04 9.00 7.88
CA GLY A 124 12.64 7.62 7.54
C GLY A 124 11.20 7.31 7.94
N ILE A 125 10.79 7.71 9.15
CA ILE A 125 9.41 7.56 9.62
C ILE A 125 8.44 8.35 8.74
N ALA A 126 8.72 9.61 8.43
CA ALA A 126 7.84 10.43 7.58
C ALA A 126 7.67 9.82 6.18
N LEU A 127 8.77 9.35 5.58
CA LEU A 127 8.77 8.64 4.30
C LEU A 127 8.01 7.30 4.39
N GLY A 128 8.15 6.59 5.50
CA GLY A 128 7.42 5.35 5.76
C GLY A 128 5.91 5.55 5.88
N LEU A 129 5.49 6.60 6.59
CA LEU A 129 4.08 6.97 6.70
C LEU A 129 3.47 7.34 5.35
N LEU A 130 4.23 8.00 4.46
CA LEU A 130 3.80 8.26 3.08
C LEU A 130 3.58 6.96 2.30
N ALA A 131 4.50 5.99 2.42
CA ALA A 131 4.37 4.69 1.77
C ALA A 131 3.13 3.93 2.28
N TYR A 132 2.90 3.90 3.59
CA TYR A 132 1.69 3.32 4.17
C TYR A 132 0.42 4.03 3.73
N GLY A 133 0.42 5.36 3.74
CA GLY A 133 -0.71 6.16 3.28
C GLY A 133 -1.09 5.85 1.83
N ALA A 134 -0.10 5.63 0.96
CA ALA A 134 -0.33 5.25 -0.42
C ALA A 134 -1.00 3.86 -0.54
N VAL A 135 -0.57 2.87 0.27
CA VAL A 135 -1.17 1.53 0.33
C VAL A 135 -2.59 1.57 0.89
N VAL A 136 -2.83 2.38 1.93
CA VAL A 136 -4.18 2.57 2.50
C VAL A 136 -5.11 3.22 1.47
N LEU A 137 -4.67 4.30 0.83
CA LEU A 137 -5.43 4.99 -0.21
C LEU A 137 -5.79 4.03 -1.36
N ARG A 138 -4.81 3.22 -1.80
CA ARG A 138 -5.04 2.19 -2.81
C ARG A 138 -6.12 1.20 -2.39
N THR A 139 -6.04 0.72 -1.16
CA THR A 139 -6.94 -0.28 -0.61
C THR A 139 -8.36 0.27 -0.48
N LEU A 140 -8.51 1.51 -0.03
CA LEU A 140 -9.81 2.20 0.04
C LEU A 140 -10.45 2.36 -1.34
N VAL A 141 -9.66 2.75 -2.34
CA VAL A 141 -10.13 2.92 -3.71
C VAL A 141 -10.58 1.58 -4.29
N GLU A 142 -9.80 0.53 -4.07
CA GLU A 142 -10.14 -0.82 -4.55
C GLU A 142 -11.41 -1.36 -3.90
N TYR A 143 -11.56 -1.13 -2.58
CA TYR A 143 -12.76 -1.47 -1.84
C TYR A 143 -14.00 -0.71 -2.37
N TYR A 144 -13.86 0.60 -2.62
CA TYR A 144 -14.93 1.42 -3.18
C TYR A 144 -15.41 0.91 -4.56
N TYR A 145 -14.47 0.61 -5.46
CA TYR A 145 -14.81 0.08 -6.79
C TYR A 145 -15.40 -1.34 -6.71
N TYR A 146 -14.91 -2.18 -5.80
CA TYR A 146 -15.47 -3.52 -5.58
C TYR A 146 -16.94 -3.44 -5.17
N HIS A 147 -17.27 -2.56 -4.22
CA HIS A 147 -18.65 -2.40 -3.75
C HIS A 147 -19.57 -1.82 -4.82
N LYS A 148 -19.11 -0.81 -5.58
CA LYS A 148 -19.87 -0.19 -6.67
C LYS A 148 -20.12 -1.14 -7.86
N GLY A 149 -19.19 -2.06 -8.12
CA GLY A 149 -19.37 -3.14 -9.10
C GLY A 149 -20.42 -4.16 -8.67
N SER A 150 -20.43 -4.56 -7.39
CA SER A 150 -21.43 -5.49 -6.85
C SER A 150 -22.86 -4.93 -6.84
N SER A 151 -23.02 -3.61 -6.66
CA SER A 151 -24.34 -2.97 -6.67
C SER A 151 -24.95 -2.92 -8.07
N SER A 152 -24.12 -2.73 -9.11
CA SER A 152 -24.57 -2.70 -10.51
C SER A 152 -25.04 -4.07 -11.01
N LEU A 153 -24.38 -5.15 -10.60
CA LEU A 153 -24.81 -6.52 -10.93
C LEU A 153 -26.14 -6.91 -10.26
N ARG A 154 -26.36 -6.44 -9.02
CA ARG A 154 -27.58 -6.72 -8.26
C ARG A 154 -28.83 -6.00 -8.80
N THR A 155 -28.67 -4.85 -9.46
CA THR A 155 -29.79 -4.14 -10.10
C THR A 155 -30.17 -4.76 -11.45
N GLY A 156 -29.22 -5.40 -12.16
CA GLY A 156 -29.49 -6.13 -13.40
C GLY A 156 -30.34 -7.39 -13.20
N GLU A 157 -30.11 -8.15 -12.13
CA GLU A 157 -30.90 -9.35 -11.82
C GLU A 157 -32.32 -9.03 -11.31
N ARG A 158 -32.55 -7.83 -10.75
CA ARG A 158 -33.87 -7.43 -10.24
C ARG A 158 -34.78 -6.80 -11.29
N GLY A 159 -34.23 -6.36 -12.42
CA GLY A 159 -34.99 -5.83 -13.57
C GLY A 159 -35.32 -6.87 -14.65
N GLY A 160 -34.81 -8.11 -14.53
CA GLY A 160 -35.00 -9.17 -15.53
C GLY A 160 -36.22 -10.07 -15.31
N ASN A 161 -36.98 -9.90 -14.23
CA ASN A 161 -38.14 -10.74 -13.88
C ASN A 161 -39.45 -9.94 -13.80
N VAL A 162 -39.76 -9.15 -14.84
CA VAL A 162 -41.12 -8.62 -15.04
C VAL A 162 -41.48 -8.71 -16.53
N THR A 163 -41.56 -9.92 -17.06
CA THR A 163 -42.40 -10.28 -18.22
C THR A 163 -42.49 -11.79 -18.28
N GLU A 164 -43.55 -12.35 -17.70
CA GLU A 164 -44.47 -13.31 -18.32
C GLU A 164 -45.69 -13.51 -17.41
#